data_AF-A0A2E3VYV6-F1
#
_entry.id   AF-A0A2E3VYV6-F1
#
_cell.length_a   1.000
_cell.length_b   1.000
_cell.length_c   1.000
_cell.angle_alpha   90.00
_cell.angle_beta   90.00
_cell.angle_gamma   90.00
#
_symmetry.space_group_name_H-M   'P 1'
#
loop_
_entity.id
_entity.type
_entity.pdbx_description
1 polymer ?
#
loop_
_entity_poly.entity_id
_entity_poly.type
_entity_poly.pdbx_seq_one_letter_code
_entity_poly.pdbx_strand_id
1 'polypeptide(L)'
;MSNIDNDKKEVEVLEDEKELVLDHNYDGIKELDHPLPAWWVFIFIATIVFAIPYYFYYTHASGPSIRDEMKEELAKIHKIQDEYEAKQGGFNIDKYNQFILTEQAKKLGKKVFNASCAACHGQKGQGGIGPNLTDKYWLHGEGKLAGVYEVIKNGVGSKGMPAWKQSLSEDEMMAVTDYVLKFKNKFVKGKEPQGELVE
;
A
#
# COMPACT_ATOMS: atom_id res chain seq x y z
N MET A 1 14.28 34.66 49.98
CA MET A 1 12.94 35.14 49.57
C MET A 1 13.15 36.50 48.91
N SER A 2 13.56 36.54 47.65
CA SER A 2 13.77 37.80 46.93
C SER A 2 12.53 38.07 46.09
N ASN A 3 11.94 39.25 46.34
CA ASN A 3 10.77 39.78 45.67
C ASN A 3 10.95 39.70 44.15
N ILE A 4 10.08 38.94 43.49
CA ILE A 4 9.86 39.08 42.06
C ILE A 4 8.94 40.30 41.95
N ASP A 5 9.53 41.46 41.71
CA ASP A 5 8.80 42.70 41.42
C ASP A 5 7.95 42.46 40.17
N ASN A 6 6.65 42.32 40.40
CA ASN A 6 5.63 42.20 39.36
C ASN A 6 5.35 43.59 38.82
N ASP A 7 6.31 44.15 38.07
CA ASP A 7 6.13 45.37 37.28
C ASP A 7 5.21 45.03 36.09
N LYS A 8 3.92 44.89 36.38
CA LYS A 8 2.88 44.73 35.36
C LYS A 8 2.79 46.05 34.59
N LYS A 9 3.49 46.13 33.47
CA LYS A 9 3.27 47.20 32.48
C LYS A 9 1.79 47.27 32.17
N GLU A 10 1.17 48.42 32.47
CA GLU A 10 -0.23 48.67 32.12
C GLU A 10 -0.40 48.53 30.61
N VAL A 11 -1.46 47.84 30.18
CA VAL A 11 -1.79 47.70 28.75
C VAL A 11 -2.06 49.09 28.19
N GLU A 12 -1.22 49.52 27.26
CA GLU A 12 -1.35 50.80 26.56
C GLU A 12 -2.52 50.69 25.56
N VAL A 13 -3.66 51.27 25.93
CA VAL A 13 -4.84 51.38 25.08
C VAL A 13 -4.71 52.65 24.24
N LEU A 14 -5.00 52.57 22.95
CA LEU A 14 -4.95 53.72 22.05
C LEU A 14 -5.93 54.81 22.53
N GLU A 15 -5.57 56.07 22.30
CA GLU A 15 -6.30 57.22 22.84
C GLU A 15 -7.78 57.25 22.40
N ASP A 16 -8.05 56.76 21.19
CA ASP A 16 -9.37 56.62 20.56
C ASP A 16 -10.14 55.37 21.00
N GLU A 17 -9.49 54.42 21.68
CA GLU A 17 -10.08 53.16 22.15
C GLU A 17 -10.40 53.18 23.65
N LYS A 18 -9.97 54.22 24.38
CA LYS A 18 -10.21 54.36 25.83
C LYS A 18 -11.70 54.35 26.21
N GLU A 19 -12.57 54.83 25.32
CA GLU A 19 -14.02 54.83 25.50
C GLU A 19 -14.67 53.45 25.28
N LEU A 20 -13.97 52.53 24.61
CA LEU A 20 -14.42 51.16 24.33
C LEU A 20 -14.01 50.16 25.42
N VAL A 21 -13.24 50.60 26.42
CA VAL A 21 -12.75 49.76 27.51
C VAL A 21 -13.90 49.42 28.45
N LEU A 22 -14.13 48.13 28.67
CA LEU A 22 -15.13 47.64 29.62
C LEU A 22 -14.72 47.93 31.07
N ASP A 23 -15.72 48.00 31.95
CA ASP A 23 -15.60 48.50 33.33
C ASP A 23 -14.81 47.56 34.27
N HIS A 24 -14.64 46.30 33.88
CA HIS A 24 -13.94 45.30 34.66
C HIS A 24 -12.49 45.12 34.21
N ASN A 25 -11.63 44.80 35.17
CA ASN A 25 -10.23 44.52 34.94
C ASN A 25 -9.90 43.17 35.59
N TYR A 26 -9.39 42.24 34.80
CA TYR A 26 -8.99 40.92 35.25
C TYR A 26 -7.47 40.82 35.23
N ASP A 27 -6.85 40.93 36.40
CA ASP A 27 -5.41 40.73 36.60
C ASP A 27 -4.49 41.63 35.72
N GLY A 28 -4.98 42.82 35.36
CA GLY A 28 -4.29 43.78 34.49
C GLY A 28 -4.73 43.71 33.02
N ILE A 29 -5.57 42.75 32.64
CA ILE A 29 -6.18 42.63 31.30
C ILE A 29 -7.49 43.42 31.30
N LYS A 30 -7.65 44.26 30.27
CA LYS A 30 -8.86 45.04 29.99
C LYS A 30 -9.44 44.59 28.65
N GLU A 31 -10.76 44.52 28.54
CA GLU A 31 -11.46 44.09 27.34
C GLU A 31 -12.03 45.30 26.59
N LEU A 32 -11.97 45.25 25.26
CA LEU A 32 -12.50 46.29 24.36
C LEU A 32 -13.81 45.83 23.73
N ASP A 33 -14.83 46.68 23.73
CA ASP A 33 -16.12 46.44 23.09
C ASP A 33 -16.08 46.78 21.59
N HIS A 34 -15.25 46.06 20.83
CA HIS A 34 -15.22 46.16 19.37
C HIS A 34 -16.29 45.28 18.72
N PRO A 35 -16.96 45.75 17.65
CA PRO A 35 -17.80 44.87 16.84
C PRO A 35 -16.95 43.77 16.19
N LEU A 36 -17.56 42.59 16.02
CA LEU A 36 -16.91 41.48 15.35
C LEU A 36 -16.46 41.88 13.92
N PRO A 37 -15.27 41.47 13.47
CA PRO A 37 -14.81 41.77 12.12
C PRO A 37 -15.82 41.28 11.07
N ALA A 38 -16.18 42.15 10.13
CA ALA A 38 -17.21 41.84 9.12
C ALA A 38 -16.88 40.57 8.30
N TRP A 39 -15.61 40.35 7.99
CA TRP A 39 -15.15 39.14 7.29
C TRP A 39 -15.35 37.87 8.11
N TRP A 40 -15.21 37.96 9.44
CA TRP A 40 -15.40 36.82 10.35
C TRP A 40 -16.89 36.45 10.41
N VAL A 41 -17.76 37.44 10.57
CA VAL A 41 -19.22 37.24 10.57
C VAL A 41 -19.68 36.68 9.21
N PHE A 42 -19.12 37.17 8.11
CA PHE A 42 -19.39 36.63 6.79
C PHE A 42 -19.05 35.14 6.67
N ILE A 43 -17.85 34.72 7.08
CA ILE A 43 -17.46 33.31 7.05
C ILE A 43 -18.38 32.48 7.96
N PHE A 44 -18.70 32.98 9.16
CA PHE A 44 -19.61 32.31 10.08
C PHE A 44 -21.00 32.08 9.47
N ILE A 45 -21.56 33.09 8.79
CA ILE A 45 -22.84 32.94 8.10
C ILE A 45 -22.71 32.00 6.89
N ALA A 46 -21.61 32.09 6.13
CA ALA A 46 -21.38 31.24 4.97
C ALA A 46 -21.32 29.75 5.34
N THR A 47 -20.72 29.37 6.47
CA THR A 47 -20.69 27.98 6.92
C THR A 47 -22.09 27.47 7.30
N ILE A 48 -22.92 28.30 7.92
CA ILE A 48 -24.32 27.96 8.23
C ILE A 48 -25.11 27.75 6.93
N VAL A 49 -24.97 28.67 5.97
CA VAL A 49 -25.63 28.60 4.66
C VAL A 49 -25.18 27.36 3.87
N PHE A 50 -23.93 26.92 4.01
CA PHE A 50 -23.44 25.67 3.39
C PHE A 50 -23.94 24.41 4.13
N ALA A 51 -23.96 24.43 5.46
CA ALA A 51 -24.29 23.27 6.28
C ALA A 51 -25.74 22.80 6.08
N ILE A 52 -26.69 23.72 5.94
CA ILE A 52 -28.12 23.40 5.77
C ILE A 52 -28.38 22.57 4.50
N PRO A 53 -28.01 23.00 3.27
CA PRO A 53 -28.22 22.22 2.06
C PRO A 53 -27.37 20.94 2.04
N TYR A 54 -26.15 20.98 2.58
CA TYR A 54 -25.30 19.79 2.69
C TYR A 54 -25.96 18.70 3.56
N TYR A 55 -26.44 19.07 4.75
CA TYR A 55 -27.15 18.16 5.64
C TYR A 55 -28.37 17.57 4.96
N PHE A 56 -29.20 18.40 4.34
CA PHE A 56 -30.40 17.94 3.64
C PHE A 56 -30.06 16.99 2.48
N TYR A 57 -29.02 17.29 1.70
CA TYR A 57 -28.59 16.46 0.58
C TYR A 57 -28.20 15.04 1.03
N TYR A 58 -27.43 14.90 2.11
CA TYR A 58 -26.96 13.59 2.59
C TYR A 58 -27.94 12.83 3.49
N THR A 59 -28.95 13.49 4.07
CA THR A 59 -29.89 12.83 4.99
C THR A 59 -31.31 12.65 4.46
N HIS A 60 -31.75 13.52 3.56
CA HIS A 60 -33.13 13.54 3.05
C HIS A 60 -33.22 13.48 1.51
N ALA A 61 -32.11 13.73 0.80
CA ALA A 61 -32.04 13.58 -0.65
C ALA A 61 -31.16 12.38 -1.03
N SER A 62 -30.61 12.40 -2.25
CA SER A 62 -29.86 11.29 -2.84
C SER A 62 -28.35 11.38 -2.64
N GLY A 63 -27.87 11.99 -1.55
CA GLY A 63 -26.45 11.97 -1.21
C GLY A 63 -25.99 10.55 -0.92
N PRO A 64 -24.87 10.08 -1.51
CA PRO A 64 -24.37 8.72 -1.28
C PRO A 64 -23.93 8.55 0.17
N SER A 65 -24.16 7.36 0.73
CA SER A 65 -23.56 7.02 2.02
C SER A 65 -22.12 6.53 1.84
N ILE A 66 -21.34 6.56 2.92
CA ILE A 66 -19.98 5.98 2.95
C ILE A 66 -19.98 4.51 2.49
N ARG A 67 -21.06 3.76 2.78
CA ARG A 67 -21.18 2.37 2.35
C ARG A 67 -21.42 2.24 0.85
N ASP A 68 -22.12 3.18 0.25
CA ASP A 68 -22.37 3.20 -1.19
C ASP A 68 -21.10 3.56 -1.95
N GLU A 69 -20.37 4.58 -1.49
CA GLU A 69 -19.06 4.95 -2.02
C GLU A 69 -18.08 3.77 -1.90
N MET A 70 -17.99 3.15 -0.72
CA MET A 70 -17.15 1.97 -0.50
C MET A 70 -17.54 0.82 -1.45
N LYS A 71 -18.82 0.57 -1.66
CA LYS A 71 -19.28 -0.49 -2.58
C LYS A 71 -18.87 -0.19 -4.02
N GLU A 72 -18.97 1.07 -4.45
CA GLU A 72 -18.54 1.48 -5.79
C GLU A 72 -17.02 1.36 -5.96
N GLU A 73 -16.24 1.80 -4.96
CA GLU A 73 -14.78 1.67 -4.97
C GLU A 73 -14.32 0.21 -4.96
N LEU A 74 -14.93 -0.63 -4.12
CA LEU A 74 -14.64 -2.06 -4.09
C LEU A 74 -14.96 -2.72 -5.43
N ALA A 75 -16.06 -2.35 -6.09
CA ALA A 75 -16.38 -2.88 -7.42
C ALA A 75 -15.31 -2.49 -8.46
N LYS A 76 -14.74 -1.29 -8.38
CA LYS A 76 -13.62 -0.87 -9.25
C LYS A 76 -12.35 -1.67 -8.95
N ILE A 77 -12.03 -1.86 -7.67
CA ILE A 77 -10.86 -2.64 -7.23
C ILE A 77 -10.99 -4.10 -7.69
N HIS A 78 -12.14 -4.74 -7.45
CA HIS A 78 -12.39 -6.11 -7.89
C HIS A 78 -12.27 -6.24 -9.40
N LYS A 79 -12.79 -5.29 -10.19
CA LYS A 79 -12.64 -5.33 -11.64
C LYS A 79 -11.17 -5.27 -12.09
N ILE A 80 -10.38 -4.40 -11.47
CA ILE A 80 -8.93 -4.31 -11.75
C ILE A 80 -8.22 -5.60 -11.35
N GLN A 81 -8.61 -6.18 -10.22
CA GLN A 81 -8.07 -7.46 -9.75
C GLN A 81 -8.44 -8.59 -10.71
N ASP A 82 -9.69 -8.71 -11.13
CA ASP A 82 -10.16 -9.72 -12.09
C ASP A 82 -9.42 -9.58 -13.44
N GLU A 83 -9.25 -8.36 -13.94
CA GLU A 83 -8.48 -8.09 -15.16
C GLU A 83 -6.99 -8.44 -15.00
N TYR A 84 -6.41 -8.18 -13.82
CA TYR A 84 -5.04 -8.56 -13.50
C TYR A 84 -4.89 -10.08 -13.40
N GLU A 85 -5.78 -10.77 -12.67
CA GLU A 85 -5.80 -12.22 -12.52
C GLU A 85 -6.03 -12.94 -13.85
N ALA A 86 -6.92 -12.42 -14.71
CA ALA A 86 -7.16 -12.95 -16.06
C ALA A 86 -5.91 -12.86 -16.93
N LYS A 87 -5.13 -11.78 -16.80
CA LYS A 87 -3.83 -11.62 -17.49
C LYS A 87 -2.72 -12.46 -16.86
N GLN A 88 -2.82 -12.80 -15.58
CA GLN A 88 -1.84 -13.58 -14.82
C GLN A 88 -2.22 -15.05 -14.64
N GLY A 89 -3.06 -15.59 -15.55
CA GLY A 89 -3.31 -17.04 -15.64
C GLY A 89 -4.08 -17.63 -14.46
N GLY A 90 -4.85 -16.85 -13.72
CA GLY A 90 -5.65 -17.32 -12.57
C GLY A 90 -4.84 -17.55 -11.30
N PHE A 91 -3.78 -16.75 -11.08
CA PHE A 91 -3.04 -16.74 -9.82
C PHE A 91 -3.84 -16.01 -8.72
N ASN A 92 -4.29 -16.75 -7.71
CA ASN A 92 -5.02 -16.18 -6.58
C ASN A 92 -4.05 -15.60 -5.53
N ILE A 93 -3.91 -14.27 -5.52
CA ILE A 93 -2.96 -13.57 -4.64
C ILE A 93 -3.34 -13.68 -3.15
N ASP A 94 -4.62 -13.68 -2.82
CA ASP A 94 -5.08 -13.78 -1.43
C ASP A 94 -4.78 -15.15 -0.82
N LYS A 95 -5.09 -16.21 -1.58
CA LYS A 95 -4.73 -17.59 -1.23
C LYS A 95 -3.22 -17.73 -1.08
N TYR A 96 -2.45 -17.18 -2.02
CA TYR A 96 -0.99 -17.21 -1.94
C TYR A 96 -0.48 -16.55 -0.66
N ASN A 97 -0.89 -15.31 -0.38
CA ASN A 97 -0.44 -14.53 0.78
C ASN A 97 -0.77 -15.23 2.11
N GLN A 98 -1.92 -15.91 2.20
CA GLN A 98 -2.27 -16.69 3.38
C GLN A 98 -1.44 -17.98 3.48
N PHE A 99 -1.26 -18.70 2.37
CA PHE A 99 -0.60 -19.99 2.34
C PHE A 99 0.91 -19.92 2.61
N ILE A 100 1.63 -18.97 1.99
CA ILE A 100 3.10 -18.90 2.08
C ILE A 100 3.65 -18.56 3.47
N LEU A 101 2.80 -18.00 4.35
CA LEU A 101 3.17 -17.71 5.74
C LEU A 101 3.26 -18.98 6.60
N THR A 102 2.67 -20.09 6.15
CA THR A 102 2.66 -21.36 6.88
C THR A 102 4.02 -22.06 6.82
N GLU A 103 4.37 -22.79 7.88
CA GLU A 103 5.56 -23.66 7.89
C GLU A 103 5.45 -24.81 6.86
N GLN A 104 4.22 -25.22 6.56
CA GLN A 104 3.95 -26.20 5.52
C GLN A 104 4.40 -25.70 4.15
N ALA A 105 4.02 -24.48 3.75
CA ALA A 105 4.41 -23.90 2.47
C ALA A 105 5.93 -23.78 2.33
N LYS A 106 6.64 -23.32 3.38
CA LYS A 106 8.10 -23.22 3.37
C LYS A 106 8.79 -24.57 3.14
N LYS A 107 8.33 -25.62 3.84
CA LYS A 107 8.86 -26.99 3.69
C LYS A 107 8.53 -27.57 2.31
N LEU A 108 7.31 -27.32 1.84
CA LEU A 108 6.83 -27.80 0.55
C LEU A 108 7.63 -27.20 -0.61
N GLY A 109 7.85 -25.88 -0.61
CA GLY A 109 8.57 -25.18 -1.69
C GLY A 109 9.98 -25.72 -1.87
N LYS A 110 10.72 -25.90 -0.76
CA LYS A 110 12.06 -26.52 -0.80
C LYS A 110 12.01 -27.97 -1.29
N LYS A 111 11.04 -28.76 -0.82
CA LYS A 111 10.88 -30.17 -1.23
C LYS A 111 10.62 -30.28 -2.73
N VAL A 112 9.67 -29.49 -3.25
CA VAL A 112 9.32 -29.46 -4.67
C VAL A 112 10.50 -28.97 -5.51
N PHE A 113 11.19 -27.90 -5.10
CA PHE A 113 12.37 -27.41 -5.81
C PHE A 113 13.44 -28.50 -5.94
N ASN A 114 13.77 -29.18 -4.83
CA ASN A 114 14.79 -30.22 -4.82
C ASN A 114 14.42 -31.44 -5.67
N ALA A 115 13.13 -31.80 -5.69
CA ALA A 115 12.63 -32.95 -6.44
C ALA A 115 12.51 -32.68 -7.95
N SER A 116 12.06 -31.49 -8.34
CA SER A 116 11.58 -31.21 -9.70
C SER A 116 12.39 -30.15 -10.44
N CYS A 117 13.06 -29.23 -9.74
CA CYS A 117 13.68 -28.05 -10.36
C CYS A 117 15.22 -28.07 -10.28
N ALA A 118 15.78 -28.58 -9.18
CA ALA A 118 17.21 -28.52 -8.87
C ALA A 118 18.08 -29.30 -9.87
N ALA A 119 17.53 -30.29 -10.57
CA ALA A 119 18.25 -31.03 -11.59
C ALA A 119 18.70 -30.13 -12.76
N CYS A 120 17.88 -29.15 -13.12
CA CYS A 120 18.18 -28.22 -14.22
C CYS A 120 18.74 -26.88 -13.73
N HIS A 121 18.21 -26.35 -12.62
CA HIS A 121 18.57 -25.03 -12.09
C HIS A 121 19.63 -25.08 -10.97
N GLY A 122 20.13 -26.26 -10.61
CA GLY A 122 21.10 -26.45 -9.54
C GLY A 122 20.48 -26.40 -8.14
N GLN A 123 21.14 -27.06 -7.18
CA GLN A 123 20.68 -27.18 -5.78
C GLN A 123 20.53 -25.83 -5.05
N LYS A 124 21.26 -24.79 -5.50
CA LYS A 124 21.20 -23.44 -4.95
C LYS A 124 20.57 -22.45 -5.92
N GLY A 125 19.91 -22.92 -6.99
CA GLY A 125 19.37 -22.08 -8.06
C GLY A 125 20.44 -21.47 -8.97
N GLN A 126 21.69 -21.90 -8.87
CA GLN A 126 22.83 -21.29 -9.58
C GLN A 126 22.86 -21.56 -11.10
N GLY A 127 21.88 -22.30 -11.62
CA GLY A 127 21.79 -22.68 -13.01
C GLY A 127 22.58 -23.95 -13.35
N GLY A 128 22.51 -24.32 -14.62
CA GLY A 128 23.11 -25.52 -15.19
C GLY A 128 22.54 -25.74 -16.58
N ILE A 129 21.65 -26.73 -16.72
CA ILE A 129 20.83 -26.87 -17.93
C ILE A 129 19.92 -25.63 -18.05
N GLY A 130 19.22 -25.29 -16.97
CA GLY A 130 18.40 -24.08 -16.85
C GLY A 130 19.22 -22.83 -16.52
N PRO A 131 18.60 -21.63 -16.60
CA PRO A 131 19.22 -20.36 -16.21
C PRO A 131 19.52 -20.29 -14.71
N ASN A 132 20.42 -19.37 -14.36
CA ASN A 132 20.69 -18.97 -12.99
C ASN A 132 19.48 -18.19 -12.44
N LEU A 133 18.94 -18.61 -11.31
CA LEU A 133 17.78 -18.01 -10.64
C LEU A 133 18.21 -17.06 -9.50
N THR A 134 19.52 -16.90 -9.29
CA THR A 134 20.07 -16.15 -8.15
C THR A 134 20.57 -14.75 -8.52
N ASP A 135 20.68 -14.45 -9.81
CA ASP A 135 21.14 -13.16 -10.32
C ASP A 135 19.96 -12.20 -10.61
N LYS A 136 20.25 -11.09 -11.29
CA LYS A 136 19.27 -10.04 -11.65
C LYS A 136 18.69 -10.21 -13.06
N TYR A 137 19.08 -11.25 -13.80
CA TYR A 137 18.74 -11.40 -15.21
C TYR A 137 17.69 -12.49 -15.39
N TRP A 138 16.60 -12.16 -16.07
CA TRP A 138 15.50 -13.09 -16.27
C TRP A 138 15.14 -13.18 -17.76
N LEU A 139 14.99 -14.42 -18.24
CA LEU A 139 14.52 -14.71 -19.60
C LEU A 139 13.00 -14.61 -19.71
N HIS A 140 12.29 -14.98 -18.64
CA HIS A 140 10.83 -15.05 -18.60
C HIS A 140 10.32 -14.68 -17.19
N GLY A 141 9.09 -14.16 -17.11
CA GLY A 141 8.43 -13.86 -15.84
C GLY A 141 8.96 -12.64 -15.07
N GLU A 142 9.98 -11.95 -15.60
CA GLU A 142 10.54 -10.69 -15.05
C GLU A 142 10.97 -10.79 -13.57
N GLY A 143 11.18 -12.00 -13.03
CA GLY A 143 11.43 -12.22 -11.60
C GLY A 143 10.30 -11.74 -10.69
N LYS A 144 9.07 -11.57 -11.21
CA LYS A 144 7.87 -11.17 -10.47
C LYS A 144 7.05 -12.40 -10.10
N LEU A 145 6.36 -12.35 -8.97
CA LEU A 145 5.59 -13.47 -8.43
C LEU A 145 4.67 -14.15 -9.46
N ALA A 146 3.77 -13.39 -10.06
CA ALA A 146 2.80 -13.91 -11.00
C ALA A 146 3.46 -14.42 -12.30
N GLY A 147 4.48 -13.72 -12.80
CA GLY A 147 5.24 -14.14 -13.98
C GLY A 147 6.03 -15.44 -13.76
N VAL A 148 6.69 -15.60 -12.62
CA VAL A 148 7.41 -16.83 -12.27
C VAL A 148 6.44 -17.99 -12.08
N TYR A 149 5.31 -17.75 -11.41
CA TYR A 149 4.25 -18.75 -11.26
C TYR A 149 3.73 -19.24 -12.61
N GLU A 150 3.47 -18.32 -13.55
CA GLU A 150 2.98 -18.63 -14.89
C GLU A 150 4.00 -19.47 -15.69
N VAL A 151 5.29 -19.12 -15.60
CA VAL A 151 6.39 -19.89 -16.20
C VAL A 151 6.47 -21.30 -15.63
N ILE A 152 6.24 -21.48 -14.32
CA ILE A 152 6.19 -22.81 -13.69
C ILE A 152 4.95 -23.57 -14.17
N LYS A 153 3.78 -22.92 -14.16
CA LYS A 153 2.49 -23.53 -14.51
C LYS A 153 2.48 -24.05 -15.94
N ASN A 154 2.87 -23.21 -16.90
CA ASN A 154 2.76 -23.48 -18.32
C ASN A 154 4.07 -23.93 -18.99
N GLY A 155 5.20 -23.80 -18.30
CA GLY A 155 6.51 -24.17 -18.84
C GLY A 155 6.96 -23.27 -19.99
N VAL A 156 8.13 -23.58 -20.54
CA VAL A 156 8.70 -22.96 -21.74
C VAL A 156 9.18 -24.07 -22.66
N GLY A 157 8.24 -24.71 -23.34
CA GLY A 157 8.50 -25.92 -24.14
C GLY A 157 9.57 -25.71 -25.22
N SER A 158 9.62 -24.53 -25.85
CA SER A 158 10.63 -24.17 -26.85
C SER A 158 12.07 -24.10 -26.30
N LYS A 159 12.23 -24.02 -24.97
CA LYS A 159 13.52 -23.94 -24.27
C LYS A 159 13.74 -25.11 -23.29
N GLY A 160 12.88 -26.14 -23.33
CA GLY A 160 13.04 -27.38 -22.57
C GLY A 160 12.52 -27.34 -21.13
N MET A 161 11.86 -26.26 -20.69
CA MET A 161 11.20 -26.24 -19.38
C MET A 161 9.79 -26.85 -19.49
N PRO A 162 9.48 -27.96 -18.80
CA PRO A 162 8.17 -28.60 -18.89
C PRO A 162 7.08 -27.78 -18.19
N ALA A 163 5.82 -28.00 -18.59
CA ALA A 163 4.66 -27.44 -17.90
C ALA A 163 4.37 -28.24 -16.63
N TRP A 164 4.34 -27.60 -15.47
CA TRP A 164 4.14 -28.31 -14.20
C TRP A 164 2.68 -28.44 -13.76
N LYS A 165 1.74 -27.72 -14.40
CA LYS A 165 0.30 -27.78 -14.06
C LYS A 165 -0.33 -29.18 -14.11
N GLN A 166 0.30 -30.13 -14.80
CA GLN A 166 -0.16 -31.52 -14.90
C GLN A 166 0.43 -32.44 -13.82
N SER A 167 1.51 -32.01 -13.15
CA SER A 167 2.28 -32.84 -12.22
C SER A 167 2.35 -32.27 -10.80
N LEU A 168 2.12 -30.96 -10.64
CA LEU A 168 2.10 -30.27 -9.36
C LEU A 168 0.70 -29.71 -9.09
N SER A 169 0.29 -29.79 -7.84
CA SER A 169 -0.88 -29.07 -7.33
C SER A 169 -0.64 -27.56 -7.33
N GLU A 170 -1.72 -26.79 -7.24
CA GLU A 170 -1.64 -25.32 -7.14
C GLU A 170 -0.79 -24.87 -5.94
N ASP A 171 -0.97 -25.52 -4.78
CA ASP A 171 -0.24 -25.21 -3.56
C ASP A 171 1.26 -25.54 -3.69
N GLU A 172 1.61 -26.63 -4.39
CA GLU A 172 3.01 -26.96 -4.70
C GLU A 172 3.65 -25.92 -5.64
N MET A 173 2.92 -25.48 -6.66
CA MET A 173 3.38 -24.44 -7.58
C MET A 173 3.55 -23.09 -6.85
N MET A 174 2.62 -22.70 -5.98
CA MET A 174 2.76 -21.48 -5.17
C MET A 174 3.96 -21.56 -4.23
N ALA A 175 4.12 -22.68 -3.53
CA ALA A 175 5.23 -22.88 -2.60
C ALA A 175 6.60 -22.85 -3.29
N VAL A 176 6.74 -23.52 -4.45
CA VAL A 176 8.01 -23.53 -5.18
C VAL A 176 8.30 -22.17 -5.82
N THR A 177 7.27 -21.43 -6.24
CA THR A 177 7.41 -20.05 -6.75
C THR A 177 8.00 -19.14 -5.67
N ASP A 178 7.42 -19.13 -4.47
CA ASP A 178 7.96 -18.38 -3.32
C ASP A 178 9.41 -18.78 -2.99
N TYR A 179 9.70 -20.08 -3.02
CA TYR A 179 11.04 -20.59 -2.77
C TYR A 179 12.07 -20.10 -3.81
N VAL A 180 11.68 -20.06 -5.08
CA VAL A 180 12.54 -19.57 -6.18
C VAL A 180 12.77 -18.07 -6.07
N LEU A 181 11.75 -17.26 -5.75
CA LEU A 181 11.91 -15.81 -5.58
C LEU A 181 12.89 -15.46 -4.45
N LYS A 182 13.00 -16.31 -3.41
CA LYS A 182 14.00 -16.19 -2.36
C LYS A 182 15.44 -16.40 -2.83
N PHE A 183 15.68 -16.83 -4.07
CA PHE A 183 17.01 -16.89 -4.65
C PHE A 183 17.47 -15.58 -5.27
N LYS A 184 16.54 -14.71 -5.71
CA LYS A 184 16.85 -13.44 -6.37
C LYS A 184 17.86 -12.65 -5.51
N ASN A 185 18.89 -12.10 -6.15
CA ASN A 185 19.96 -11.33 -5.51
C ASN A 185 20.86 -12.09 -4.51
N LYS A 186 20.90 -13.42 -4.52
CA LYS A 186 21.89 -14.18 -3.73
C LYS A 186 23.24 -14.36 -4.43
N PHE A 187 23.30 -14.12 -5.74
CA PHE A 187 24.54 -14.13 -6.54
C PHE A 187 25.43 -15.36 -6.31
N VAL A 188 24.85 -16.55 -6.46
CA VAL A 188 25.62 -17.79 -6.32
C VAL A 188 26.43 -18.00 -7.59
N LYS A 189 27.74 -18.22 -7.46
CA LYS A 189 28.61 -18.57 -8.59
C LYS A 189 28.03 -19.78 -9.33
N GLY A 190 27.76 -19.60 -10.62
CA GLY A 190 26.98 -20.53 -11.41
C GLY A 190 27.03 -20.23 -12.89
N LYS A 191 25.94 -20.52 -13.59
CA LYS A 191 25.79 -20.20 -15.01
C LYS A 191 25.82 -18.68 -15.22
N GLU A 192 26.41 -18.26 -16.34
CA GLU A 192 26.45 -16.84 -16.75
C GLU A 192 25.02 -16.25 -16.84
N PRO A 193 24.85 -14.95 -16.56
CA PRO A 193 23.54 -14.31 -16.59
C PRO A 193 22.86 -14.39 -17.97
N GLN A 194 21.54 -14.60 -17.98
CA GLN A 194 20.77 -14.76 -19.21
C GLN A 194 19.47 -13.97 -19.16
N GLY A 195 19.16 -13.26 -20.25
CA GLY A 195 17.93 -12.47 -20.38
C GLY A 195 18.15 -11.00 -20.05
N GLU A 196 17.08 -10.34 -19.61
CA GLU A 196 17.07 -8.91 -19.35
C GLU A 196 17.32 -8.62 -17.89
N LEU A 197 18.02 -7.51 -17.62
CA LEU A 197 18.21 -7.02 -16.26
C LEU A 197 16.86 -6.56 -15.72
N VAL A 198 16.47 -7.11 -14.57
CA VAL A 198 15.23 -6.74 -13.88
C VAL A 198 15.58 -6.23 -12.48
N GLU A 199 15.12 -5.02 -12.17
CA GLU A 199 15.36 -4.37 -10.88
C GLU A 199 14.62 -5.04 -9.71
#